data_AF-A0AAD1AC91-F1
#
_entry.id   AF-A0AAD1AC91-F1
#
_cell.length_a   1.000
_cell.length_b   1.000
_cell.length_c   1.000
_cell.angle_alpha   90.00
_cell.angle_beta   90.00
_cell.angle_gamma   90.00
#
_symmetry.space_group_name_H-M   'P 1'
#
loop_
_entity.id
_entity.type
_entity.pdbx_description
1 polymer ?
#
loop_
_entity_poly.entity_id
_entity_poly.type
_entity_poly.pdbx_seq_one_letter_code
_entity_poly.pdbx_strand_id
1 'polypeptide(L)'
;MAQKAAGGAGSRPVAFLPWVDKDQASATAGARPSRTDDEGWAVAAPEPATTGHDARGAAVVGPADAERIAELSAHITRQASTAEPDGQHAFPEDDAVEAPEEIDPEQVADRIVRGLSRKSLSVAEVEVRLYTEGVAERDALEIIERFTRFGYLDDLRMAEQLVVSLRERKKLGRSSIQQELRARKLDPDAIASALDALDGDDEYRTALELARKRLPSLRSLSDEVAERRLTGFLARRGYSGGLVQRVVRETVRGSRPSVRFR
;
A
#
# COMPACT_ATOMS: atom_id res chain seq x y z
N MET A 1 -65.81 -1.52 -22.66
CA MET A 1 -65.30 -0.31 -21.98
C MET A 1 -63.86 -0.55 -21.55
N ALA A 2 -63.09 0.53 -21.52
CA ALA A 2 -61.63 0.64 -21.59
C ALA A 2 -60.81 0.11 -20.38
N GLN A 3 -59.70 -0.58 -20.70
CA GLN A 3 -58.28 -0.23 -20.43
C GLN A 3 -57.83 0.23 -19.03
N LYS A 4 -56.86 -0.48 -18.42
CA LYS A 4 -55.44 -0.05 -18.25
C LYS A 4 -54.56 -1.14 -17.61
N ALA A 5 -53.29 -1.18 -18.04
CA ALA A 5 -52.24 -2.15 -17.73
C ALA A 5 -51.20 -1.65 -16.71
N ALA A 6 -50.42 -2.58 -16.14
CA ALA A 6 -48.99 -2.54 -15.72
C ALA A 6 -48.80 -3.65 -14.66
N GLY A 7 -47.83 -4.56 -14.69
CA GLY A 7 -46.42 -4.44 -15.09
C GLY A 7 -45.57 -4.67 -13.83
N GLY A 8 -45.34 -5.93 -13.43
CA GLY A 8 -44.54 -6.29 -12.26
C GLY A 8 -43.61 -7.45 -12.59
N ALA A 9 -42.42 -7.14 -13.10
CA ALA A 9 -41.38 -8.11 -13.37
C ALA A 9 -40.80 -8.65 -12.06
N GLY A 10 -40.91 -9.96 -11.84
CA GLY A 10 -40.29 -10.64 -10.73
C GLY A 10 -38.77 -10.61 -10.84
N SER A 11 -38.11 -9.97 -9.87
CA SER A 11 -36.66 -10.11 -9.68
C SER A 11 -36.39 -11.48 -9.07
N ARG A 12 -35.73 -12.34 -9.83
CA ARG A 12 -35.29 -13.67 -9.41
C ARG A 12 -34.06 -13.51 -8.50
N PRO A 13 -33.91 -14.29 -7.42
CA PRO A 13 -32.67 -14.28 -6.64
C PRO A 13 -31.52 -14.81 -7.50
N VAL A 14 -30.42 -14.06 -7.55
CA VAL A 14 -29.16 -14.51 -8.18
C VAL A 14 -28.54 -15.55 -7.26
N ALA A 15 -28.91 -16.81 -7.47
CA ALA A 15 -28.15 -17.93 -6.93
C ALA A 15 -26.89 -18.13 -7.78
N PHE A 16 -25.74 -18.29 -7.10
CA PHE A 16 -24.74 -19.36 -7.33
C PHE A 16 -23.30 -18.87 -7.08
N LEU A 17 -22.76 -19.16 -5.88
CA LEU A 17 -21.32 -19.31 -5.68
C LEU A 17 -21.06 -20.79 -5.30
N PRO A 18 -20.41 -21.58 -6.16
CA PRO A 18 -20.32 -23.04 -6.03
C PRO A 18 -19.26 -23.61 -5.08
N TRP A 19 -18.52 -22.77 -4.33
CA TRP A 19 -17.42 -23.25 -3.47
C TRP A 19 -17.60 -22.97 -1.97
N VAL A 20 -18.81 -22.58 -1.53
CA VAL A 20 -19.11 -22.46 -0.10
C VAL A 20 -19.59 -23.82 0.41
N ASP A 21 -18.70 -24.53 1.10
CA ASP A 21 -19.04 -25.73 1.85
C ASP A 21 -19.84 -25.32 3.10
N LYS A 22 -21.05 -25.87 3.27
CA LYS A 22 -22.03 -25.38 4.26
C LYS A 22 -21.73 -25.78 5.70
N ASP A 23 -20.70 -26.57 5.93
CA ASP A 23 -20.43 -27.15 7.25
C ASP A 23 -19.49 -26.32 8.15
N GLN A 24 -19.01 -25.15 7.70
CA GLN A 24 -18.19 -24.26 8.54
C GLN A 24 -18.97 -23.15 9.26
N ALA A 25 -20.30 -23.07 9.09
CA ALA A 25 -21.11 -22.00 9.68
C ALA A 25 -21.75 -22.34 11.05
N SER A 26 -21.21 -23.30 11.79
CA SER A 26 -21.78 -23.73 13.08
C SER A 26 -20.72 -24.03 14.16
N ALA A 27 -19.80 -23.10 14.41
CA ALA A 27 -18.99 -23.14 15.64
C ALA A 27 -18.44 -21.75 15.96
N THR A 28 -19.16 -20.96 16.75
CA THR A 28 -18.64 -20.00 17.75
C THR A 28 -19.81 -19.27 18.40
N ALA A 29 -20.60 -20.01 19.18
CA ALA A 29 -21.42 -19.43 20.23
C ALA A 29 -20.85 -19.89 21.58
N GLY A 30 -20.38 -18.93 22.39
CA GLY A 30 -20.17 -19.11 23.82
C GLY A 30 -18.72 -19.27 24.26
N ALA A 31 -18.17 -18.20 24.84
CA ALA A 31 -17.58 -18.20 26.19
C ALA A 31 -16.82 -16.89 26.44
N ARG A 32 -17.42 -15.98 27.21
CA ARG A 32 -16.68 -14.97 27.97
C ARG A 32 -16.19 -15.62 29.27
N PRO A 33 -14.93 -15.43 29.68
CA PRO A 33 -14.59 -15.48 31.09
C PRO A 33 -14.43 -14.08 31.68
N SER A 34 -14.87 -14.02 32.93
CA SER A 34 -14.96 -12.90 33.84
C SER A 34 -13.61 -12.36 34.30
N ARG A 35 -13.60 -11.05 34.43
CA ARG A 35 -12.67 -10.19 35.16
C ARG A 35 -12.52 -10.60 36.64
N THR A 36 -11.28 -10.73 37.10
CA THR A 36 -10.86 -10.46 38.49
C THR A 36 -9.48 -9.80 38.46
N ASP A 37 -9.35 -8.79 39.30
CA ASP A 37 -8.23 -7.86 39.45
C ASP A 37 -6.98 -8.58 40.03
N ASP A 38 -5.75 -8.14 39.68
CA ASP A 38 -4.91 -7.28 40.54
C ASP A 38 -3.46 -7.13 40.01
N GLU A 39 -2.84 -6.01 40.40
CA GLU A 39 -1.40 -5.67 40.35
C GLU A 39 -0.77 -5.07 39.07
N GLY A 40 -0.78 -3.73 39.02
CA GLY A 40 0.46 -2.95 39.11
C GLY A 40 1.34 -2.75 37.87
N TRP A 41 1.08 -1.66 37.11
CA TRP A 41 2.17 -0.82 36.60
C TRP A 41 1.70 0.63 36.43
N ALA A 42 2.25 1.52 37.25
CA ALA A 42 2.01 2.95 37.19
C ALA A 42 2.59 3.53 35.89
N VAL A 43 1.76 4.24 35.13
CA VAL A 43 2.18 4.98 33.93
C VAL A 43 2.72 6.34 34.37
N ALA A 44 4.05 6.49 34.36
CA ALA A 44 4.71 7.78 34.44
C ALA A 44 4.59 8.49 33.08
N ALA A 45 4.06 9.70 33.08
CA ALA A 45 4.01 10.58 31.91
C ALA A 45 5.42 10.97 31.44
N PRO A 46 5.76 10.92 30.14
CA PRO A 46 6.99 11.50 29.65
C PRO A 46 6.82 12.99 29.29
N GLU A 47 7.70 13.79 29.90
CA GLU A 47 7.99 15.19 29.57
C GLU A 47 8.43 15.37 28.09
N PRO A 48 8.20 16.55 27.48
CA PRO A 48 8.57 16.79 26.09
C PRO A 48 10.08 17.05 25.94
N ALA A 49 10.78 16.14 25.26
CA ALA A 49 12.16 16.32 24.84
C ALA A 49 12.25 17.35 23.70
N THR A 50 12.97 18.44 23.97
CA THR A 50 13.45 19.41 22.98
C THR A 50 14.64 18.81 22.22
N THR A 51 14.56 18.62 20.90
CA THR A 51 15.75 18.51 20.03
C THR A 51 15.41 18.96 18.61
N GLY A 52 16.31 19.77 18.05
CA GLY A 52 16.11 20.62 16.88
C GLY A 52 15.82 19.92 15.55
N HIS A 53 14.95 20.57 14.78
CA HIS A 53 14.74 20.32 13.36
C HIS A 53 15.82 21.06 12.56
N ASP A 54 16.75 20.31 11.96
CA ASP A 54 17.52 20.80 10.83
C ASP A 54 16.61 20.91 9.61
N ALA A 55 16.19 22.14 9.33
CA ALA A 55 15.47 22.52 8.12
C ALA A 55 16.39 22.42 6.90
N ARG A 56 16.10 21.48 5.99
CA ARG A 56 16.59 21.52 4.61
C ARG A 56 15.42 21.23 3.66
N GLY A 57 14.99 22.25 2.92
CA GLY A 57 14.03 22.10 1.84
C GLY A 57 13.04 23.24 1.60
N ALA A 58 13.27 24.46 2.08
CA ALA A 58 12.53 25.64 1.61
C ALA A 58 13.29 26.26 0.43
N ALA A 59 12.68 26.24 -0.76
CA ALA A 59 13.21 26.92 -1.94
C ALA A 59 13.17 28.44 -1.71
N VAL A 60 14.32 29.04 -1.47
CA VAL A 60 14.48 30.50 -1.40
C VAL A 60 14.48 31.04 -2.83
N VAL A 61 13.44 31.78 -3.20
CA VAL A 61 13.36 32.50 -4.47
C VAL A 61 14.45 33.58 -4.48
N GLY A 62 15.36 33.52 -5.44
CA GLY A 62 16.47 34.48 -5.54
C GLY A 62 16.00 35.86 -6.04
N PRO A 63 16.78 36.93 -5.82
CA PRO A 63 16.38 38.30 -6.19
C PRO A 63 16.14 38.48 -7.70
N ALA A 64 16.78 37.67 -8.55
CA ALA A 64 16.59 37.67 -10.00
C ALA A 64 15.27 36.99 -10.46
N ASP A 65 14.60 36.23 -9.59
CA ASP A 65 13.29 35.62 -9.86
C ASP A 65 12.16 36.55 -9.38
N ALA A 66 12.41 37.39 -8.36
CA ALA A 66 11.46 38.40 -7.88
C ALA A 66 11.22 39.53 -8.89
N GLU A 67 12.27 39.99 -9.58
CA GLU A 67 12.15 40.98 -10.66
C GLU A 67 11.33 40.45 -11.84
N ARG A 68 11.54 39.18 -12.22
CA ARG A 68 10.75 38.53 -13.29
C ARG A 68 9.26 38.37 -12.93
N ILE A 69 8.95 38.11 -11.66
CA ILE A 69 7.56 38.03 -11.16
C ILE A 69 6.91 39.42 -11.13
N ALA A 70 7.67 40.47 -10.78
CA ALA A 70 7.19 41.85 -10.80
C ALA A 70 6.96 42.37 -12.24
N GLU A 71 7.85 42.05 -13.18
CA GLU A 71 7.68 42.38 -14.60
C GLU A 71 6.47 41.69 -15.22
N LEU A 72 6.24 40.41 -14.90
CA LEU A 72 5.08 39.66 -15.37
C LEU A 72 3.77 40.23 -14.79
N SER A 73 3.77 40.61 -13.51
CA SER A 73 2.61 41.24 -12.87
C SER A 73 2.32 42.63 -13.46
N ALA A 74 3.35 43.43 -13.75
CA ALA A 74 3.21 44.73 -14.40
C ALA A 74 2.81 44.65 -15.88
N HIS A 75 3.13 43.53 -16.56
CA HIS A 75 2.67 43.28 -17.93
C HIS A 75 1.17 42.96 -17.96
N ILE A 76 0.69 42.13 -17.03
CA ILE A 76 -0.73 41.79 -16.88
C ILE A 76 -1.56 43.04 -16.53
N THR A 77 -1.07 43.88 -15.60
CA THR A 77 -1.76 45.13 -15.23
C THR A 77 -1.77 46.17 -16.37
N ARG A 78 -0.74 46.22 -17.23
CA ARG A 78 -0.75 47.09 -18.43
C ARG A 78 -1.72 46.61 -19.50
N GLN A 79 -1.85 45.30 -19.70
CA GLN A 79 -2.85 44.75 -20.62
C GLN A 79 -4.29 44.96 -20.12
N ALA A 80 -4.48 45.03 -18.80
CA ALA A 80 -5.79 45.34 -18.21
C ALA A 80 -6.18 46.83 -18.30
N SER A 81 -5.24 47.75 -18.57
CA SER A 81 -5.46 49.20 -18.52
C SER A 81 -5.69 49.87 -19.89
N THR A 82 -5.69 49.14 -21.01
CA THR A 82 -5.94 49.73 -22.34
C THR A 82 -7.40 49.61 -22.82
N ALA A 83 -8.33 49.30 -21.94
CA ALA A 83 -9.76 49.27 -22.26
C ALA A 83 -10.47 50.46 -21.58
N GLU A 84 -10.47 51.61 -22.25
CA GLU A 84 -11.41 52.69 -21.95
C GLU A 84 -12.82 52.31 -22.45
N PRO A 85 -13.89 52.74 -21.76
CA PRO A 85 -15.22 52.16 -21.91
C PRO A 85 -16.05 52.98 -22.91
N ASP A 86 -16.12 52.54 -24.16
CA ASP A 86 -17.16 53.02 -25.07
C ASP A 86 -18.39 52.12 -24.98
N GLY A 87 -19.53 52.76 -24.75
CA GLY A 87 -20.78 52.12 -24.42
C GLY A 87 -21.33 51.20 -25.50
N GLN A 88 -22.24 50.33 -25.06
CA GLN A 88 -23.10 49.42 -25.84
C GLN A 88 -22.47 48.06 -26.18
N HIS A 89 -22.03 47.34 -25.15
CA HIS A 89 -22.11 45.88 -25.19
C HIS A 89 -23.05 45.42 -24.08
N ALA A 90 -24.23 44.96 -24.50
CA ALA A 90 -25.13 44.21 -23.64
C ALA A 90 -24.34 43.05 -23.03
N PHE A 91 -24.29 42.99 -21.70
CA PHE A 91 -23.84 41.80 -21.01
C PHE A 91 -24.72 40.65 -21.52
N PRO A 92 -24.17 39.59 -22.15
CA PRO A 92 -24.95 38.38 -22.33
C PRO A 92 -25.25 37.87 -20.91
N GLU A 93 -26.48 38.08 -20.47
CA GLU A 93 -27.06 37.40 -19.31
C GLU A 93 -27.25 35.92 -19.66
N ASP A 94 -26.17 35.15 -19.83
CA ASP A 94 -26.22 33.68 -19.73
C ASP A 94 -24.83 33.04 -19.79
N ASP A 95 -23.95 33.35 -18.82
CA ASP A 95 -22.96 32.36 -18.42
C ASP A 95 -23.50 31.70 -17.15
N ALA A 96 -24.51 30.83 -17.35
CA ALA A 96 -24.83 29.80 -16.39
C ALA A 96 -23.53 29.07 -16.09
N VAL A 97 -22.91 29.39 -14.95
CA VAL A 97 -21.80 28.64 -14.40
C VAL A 97 -22.34 27.23 -14.25
N GLU A 98 -21.98 26.37 -15.18
CA GLU A 98 -22.40 24.97 -15.22
C GLU A 98 -22.07 24.43 -13.82
N ALA A 99 -23.12 24.12 -13.04
CA ALA A 99 -22.95 23.67 -11.67
C ALA A 99 -21.93 22.53 -11.70
N PRO A 100 -20.93 22.51 -10.79
CA PRO A 100 -19.90 21.48 -10.81
C PRO A 100 -20.61 20.13 -10.92
N GLU A 101 -20.32 19.37 -11.98
CA GLU A 101 -20.96 18.08 -12.23
C GLU A 101 -20.96 17.30 -10.92
N GLU A 102 -22.14 17.05 -10.35
CA GLU A 102 -22.27 16.30 -9.11
C GLU A 102 -21.64 14.93 -9.36
N ILE A 103 -20.54 14.66 -8.68
CA ILE A 103 -19.80 13.42 -8.85
C ILE A 103 -20.67 12.31 -8.29
N ASP A 104 -21.18 11.46 -9.17
CA ASP A 104 -21.95 10.29 -8.76
C ASP A 104 -21.00 9.24 -8.14
N PRO A 105 -21.06 9.02 -6.81
CA PRO A 105 -20.16 8.11 -6.12
C PRO A 105 -20.33 6.66 -6.60
N GLU A 106 -21.53 6.29 -7.07
CA GLU A 106 -21.80 4.94 -7.58
C GLU A 106 -21.12 4.71 -8.93
N GLN A 107 -21.05 5.71 -9.80
CA GLN A 107 -20.29 5.61 -11.05
C GLN A 107 -18.80 5.42 -10.81
N VAL A 108 -18.24 6.11 -9.82
CA VAL A 108 -16.84 5.94 -9.40
C VAL A 108 -16.63 4.52 -8.85
N ALA A 109 -17.49 4.07 -7.94
CA ALA A 109 -17.46 2.73 -7.35
C ALA A 109 -17.45 1.63 -8.43
N ASP A 110 -18.34 1.75 -9.40
CA ASP A 110 -18.47 0.86 -10.55
C ASP A 110 -17.18 0.78 -11.39
N ARG A 111 -16.53 1.92 -11.64
CA ARG A 111 -15.23 1.95 -12.34
C ARG A 111 -14.14 1.26 -11.53
N ILE A 112 -14.12 1.44 -10.21
CA ILE A 112 -13.15 0.80 -9.32
C ILE A 112 -13.35 -0.72 -9.33
N VAL A 113 -14.57 -1.23 -9.18
CA VAL A 113 -14.87 -2.68 -9.21
C VAL A 113 -14.45 -3.31 -10.53
N ARG A 114 -14.75 -2.67 -11.66
CA ARG A 114 -14.27 -3.15 -12.98
C ARG A 114 -12.74 -3.22 -13.02
N GLY A 115 -12.06 -2.25 -12.39
CA GLY A 115 -10.60 -2.22 -12.25
C GLY A 115 -10.02 -3.36 -11.40
N LEU A 116 -10.71 -3.76 -10.33
CA LEU A 116 -10.26 -4.82 -9.41
C LEU A 116 -10.05 -6.17 -10.12
N SER A 117 -10.78 -6.42 -11.21
CA SER A 117 -10.60 -7.63 -12.04
C SER A 117 -9.20 -7.73 -12.67
N ARG A 118 -8.55 -6.59 -12.94
CA ARG A 118 -7.24 -6.52 -13.62
C ARG A 118 -6.10 -6.41 -12.62
N LYS A 119 -6.33 -5.68 -11.53
CA LYS A 119 -5.34 -5.41 -10.50
C LYS A 119 -6.03 -5.34 -9.15
N SER A 120 -5.59 -6.18 -8.22
CA SER A 120 -6.02 -6.10 -6.84
C SER A 120 -5.53 -4.77 -6.22
N LEU A 121 -6.43 -4.08 -5.52
CA LEU A 121 -6.14 -2.86 -4.76
C LEU A 121 -6.35 -3.10 -3.26
N SER A 122 -5.50 -2.53 -2.41
CA SER A 122 -5.74 -2.51 -0.96
C SER A 122 -6.89 -1.57 -0.61
N VAL A 123 -7.41 -1.71 0.61
CA VAL A 123 -8.44 -0.79 1.14
C VAL A 123 -7.97 0.67 1.06
N ALA A 124 -6.74 0.95 1.51
CA ALA A 124 -6.17 2.28 1.46
C ALA A 124 -5.95 2.80 0.03
N GLU A 125 -5.60 1.93 -0.93
CA GLU A 125 -5.48 2.31 -2.35
C GLU A 125 -6.84 2.69 -2.95
N VAL A 126 -7.92 2.00 -2.56
CA VAL A 126 -9.29 2.35 -2.98
C VAL A 126 -9.75 3.66 -2.34
N GLU A 127 -9.47 3.85 -1.05
CA GLU A 127 -9.79 5.10 -0.34
C GLU A 127 -9.13 6.31 -1.01
N VAL A 128 -7.82 6.26 -1.24
CA VAL A 128 -7.08 7.33 -1.92
C VAL A 128 -7.68 7.62 -3.30
N ARG A 129 -8.10 6.57 -4.03
CA ARG A 129 -8.69 6.73 -5.34
C ARG A 129 -10.07 7.39 -5.29
N LEU A 130 -10.92 7.00 -4.34
CA LEU A 130 -12.24 7.63 -4.13
C LEU A 130 -12.09 9.13 -3.85
N TYR A 131 -11.17 9.51 -2.96
CA TYR A 131 -10.91 10.92 -2.66
C TYR A 131 -10.29 11.69 -3.82
N THR A 132 -9.39 11.06 -4.59
CA THR A 132 -8.79 11.69 -5.79
C THR A 132 -9.85 11.93 -6.86
N GLU A 133 -10.86 11.06 -6.96
CA GLU A 133 -12.00 11.21 -7.87
C GLU A 133 -13.11 12.11 -7.27
N GLY A 134 -12.89 12.76 -6.12
CA GLY A 134 -13.79 13.77 -5.54
C GLY A 134 -15.00 13.23 -4.77
N VAL A 135 -15.01 11.94 -4.43
CA VAL A 135 -16.09 11.33 -3.63
C VAL A 135 -16.02 11.83 -2.19
N ALA A 136 -17.17 12.25 -1.64
CA ALA A 136 -17.28 12.70 -0.26
C ALA A 136 -16.92 11.58 0.74
N GLU A 137 -16.35 11.96 1.88
CA GLU A 137 -15.84 11.02 2.90
C GLU A 137 -16.88 9.98 3.33
N ARG A 138 -18.10 10.43 3.63
CA ARG A 138 -19.20 9.53 4.03
C ARG A 138 -19.48 8.46 2.98
N ASP A 139 -19.62 8.86 1.72
CA ASP A 139 -19.98 7.95 0.64
C ASP A 139 -18.81 7.01 0.32
N ALA A 140 -17.57 7.50 0.42
CA ALA A 140 -16.36 6.67 0.28
C ALA A 140 -16.29 5.56 1.34
N LEU A 141 -16.56 5.89 2.61
CA LEU A 141 -16.59 4.93 3.70
C LEU A 141 -17.69 3.87 3.49
N GLU A 142 -18.89 4.28 3.08
CA GLU A 142 -19.99 3.35 2.75
C GLU A 142 -19.63 2.40 1.60
N ILE A 143 -18.97 2.91 0.55
CA ILE A 143 -18.48 2.11 -0.58
C ILE A 143 -17.43 1.10 -0.11
N ILE A 144 -16.45 1.53 0.70
CA ILE A 144 -15.38 0.66 1.21
C ILE A 144 -15.94 -0.44 2.10
N GLU A 145 -16.88 -0.10 3.00
CA GLU A 145 -17.54 -1.09 3.85
C GLU A 145 -18.28 -2.12 3.00
N ARG A 146 -19.05 -1.65 2.00
CA ARG A 146 -19.78 -2.51 1.07
C ARG A 146 -18.84 -3.43 0.29
N PHE A 147 -17.72 -2.89 -0.21
CA PHE A 147 -16.74 -3.66 -0.98
C PHE A 147 -16.04 -4.72 -0.12
N THR A 148 -15.71 -4.38 1.12
CA THR A 148 -15.13 -5.32 2.08
C THR A 148 -16.13 -6.42 2.44
N ARG A 149 -17.39 -6.06 2.72
CA ARG A 149 -18.47 -7.01 3.04
C ARG A 149 -18.73 -8.00 1.92
N PHE A 150 -18.66 -7.58 0.67
CA PHE A 150 -18.82 -8.45 -0.50
C PHE A 150 -17.52 -9.16 -0.93
N GLY A 151 -16.40 -8.95 -0.23
CA GLY A 151 -15.12 -9.59 -0.52
C GLY A 151 -14.42 -9.07 -1.78
N TYR A 152 -14.82 -7.89 -2.29
CA TYR A 152 -14.08 -7.21 -3.36
C TYR A 152 -12.74 -6.68 -2.83
N LEU A 153 -12.70 -6.25 -1.58
CA LEU A 153 -11.50 -5.83 -0.87
C LEU A 153 -11.23 -6.80 0.28
N ASP A 154 -9.98 -7.26 0.33
CA ASP A 154 -9.49 -8.18 1.35
C ASP A 154 -7.96 -8.03 1.41
N ASP A 155 -7.52 -7.23 2.38
CA ASP A 155 -6.10 -6.93 2.58
C ASP A 155 -5.32 -8.16 3.05
N LEU A 156 -5.94 -9.07 3.82
CA LEU A 156 -5.31 -10.31 4.27
C LEU A 156 -5.02 -11.23 3.08
N ARG A 157 -6.04 -11.52 2.27
CA ARG A 157 -5.88 -12.34 1.06
C ARG A 157 -4.87 -11.72 0.10
N MET A 158 -4.88 -10.39 -0.03
CA MET A 158 -3.87 -9.71 -0.85
C MET A 158 -2.46 -9.89 -0.28
N ALA A 159 -2.29 -9.72 1.04
CA ALA A 159 -1.01 -9.87 1.70
C ALA A 159 -0.44 -11.28 1.49
N GLU A 160 -1.24 -12.32 1.69
CA GLU A 160 -0.86 -13.71 1.46
C GLU A 160 -0.39 -13.95 0.02
N GLN A 161 -1.18 -13.50 -0.97
CA GLN A 161 -0.82 -13.64 -2.38
C GLN A 161 0.48 -12.90 -2.73
N LEU A 162 0.66 -11.70 -2.19
CA LEU A 162 1.89 -10.93 -2.40
C LEU A 162 3.09 -11.59 -1.75
N VAL A 163 2.96 -12.11 -0.53
CA VAL A 163 4.02 -12.87 0.16
C VAL A 163 4.50 -14.04 -0.72
N VAL A 164 3.58 -14.88 -1.20
CA VAL A 164 3.90 -16.01 -2.08
C VAL A 164 4.61 -15.53 -3.35
N SER A 165 4.05 -14.55 -4.07
CA SER A 165 4.64 -14.06 -5.32
C SER A 165 6.03 -13.42 -5.13
N LEU A 166 6.23 -12.66 -4.05
CA LEU A 166 7.51 -12.01 -3.74
C LEU A 166 8.57 -13.04 -3.36
N ARG A 167 8.17 -14.09 -2.65
CA ARG A 167 9.05 -15.20 -2.30
C ARG A 167 9.44 -16.03 -3.52
N GLU A 168 8.49 -16.38 -4.37
CA GLU A 168 8.74 -17.24 -5.52
C GLU A 168 9.51 -16.52 -6.62
N ARG A 169 9.06 -15.32 -7.01
CA ARG A 169 9.64 -14.59 -8.14
C ARG A 169 10.85 -13.76 -7.75
N LYS A 170 10.76 -13.07 -6.60
CA LYS A 170 11.84 -12.20 -6.12
C LYS A 170 12.68 -12.85 -5.03
N LYS A 171 12.39 -14.03 -4.47
CA LYS A 171 13.24 -14.66 -3.43
C LYS A 171 13.62 -13.68 -2.29
N LEU A 172 12.66 -12.83 -1.90
CA LEU A 172 12.81 -11.88 -0.79
C LEU A 172 12.65 -12.58 0.56
N GLY A 173 13.34 -12.07 1.58
CA GLY A 173 13.15 -12.46 2.98
C GLY A 173 12.09 -11.60 3.68
N ARG A 174 11.68 -12.02 4.88
CA ARG A 174 10.61 -11.41 5.69
C ARG A 174 10.62 -9.89 5.70
N SER A 175 11.77 -9.26 5.95
CA SER A 175 11.85 -7.80 6.14
C SER A 175 11.54 -7.03 4.85
N SER A 176 12.04 -7.50 3.70
CA SER A 176 11.76 -6.86 2.42
C SER A 176 10.33 -7.12 1.95
N ILE A 177 9.78 -8.30 2.25
CA ILE A 177 8.37 -8.59 2.00
C ILE A 177 7.50 -7.63 2.81
N GLN A 178 7.76 -7.49 4.11
CA GLN A 178 7.04 -6.55 4.97
C GLN A 178 7.10 -5.10 4.44
N GLN A 179 8.25 -4.65 3.94
CA GLN A 179 8.38 -3.32 3.33
C GLN A 179 7.51 -3.16 2.08
N GLU A 180 7.44 -4.18 1.21
CA GLU A 180 6.58 -4.15 0.01
C GLU A 180 5.09 -4.14 0.39
N LEU A 181 4.68 -4.92 1.40
CA LEU A 181 3.30 -4.92 1.89
C LEU A 181 2.92 -3.55 2.50
N ARG A 182 3.82 -2.93 3.27
CA ARG A 182 3.63 -1.56 3.79
C ARG A 182 3.60 -0.51 2.69
N ALA A 183 4.38 -0.69 1.64
CA ALA A 183 4.36 0.21 0.48
C ALA A 183 3.00 0.18 -0.25
N ARG A 184 2.33 -0.99 -0.24
CA ARG A 184 0.94 -1.18 -0.71
C ARG A 184 -0.13 -0.67 0.28
N LYS A 185 0.27 -0.14 1.43
CA LYS A 185 -0.63 0.38 2.46
C LYS A 185 -1.67 -0.64 2.95
N LEU A 186 -1.26 -1.91 3.01
CA LEU A 186 -2.10 -2.97 3.59
C LEU A 186 -2.25 -2.78 5.10
N ASP A 187 -3.39 -3.22 5.62
CA ASP A 187 -3.67 -3.24 7.04
C ASP A 187 -2.54 -3.91 7.86
N PRO A 188 -2.08 -3.30 8.99
CA PRO A 188 -0.99 -3.84 9.79
C PRO A 188 -1.22 -5.26 10.34
N ASP A 189 -2.46 -5.60 10.70
CA ASP A 189 -2.82 -6.90 11.26
C ASP A 189 -2.86 -7.95 10.14
N ALA A 190 -3.33 -7.57 8.95
CA ALA A 190 -3.22 -8.40 7.74
C ALA A 190 -1.75 -8.69 7.39
N ILE A 191 -0.88 -7.68 7.48
CA ILE A 191 0.57 -7.85 7.27
C ILE A 191 1.15 -8.81 8.30
N ALA A 192 0.84 -8.63 9.59
CA ALA A 192 1.36 -9.48 10.65
C ALA A 192 0.93 -10.94 10.43
N SER A 193 -0.36 -11.17 10.18
CA SER A 193 -0.95 -12.49 9.96
C SER A 193 -0.33 -13.20 8.74
N ALA A 194 -0.22 -12.50 7.60
CA ALA A 194 0.35 -13.07 6.39
C ALA A 194 1.85 -13.39 6.53
N LEU A 195 2.58 -12.60 7.33
CA LEU A 195 3.98 -12.89 7.61
C LEU A 195 4.12 -14.03 8.61
N ASP A 196 3.25 -14.17 9.61
CA ASP A 196 3.34 -15.25 10.60
C ASP A 196 3.08 -16.64 10.01
N ALA A 197 2.38 -16.72 8.88
CA ALA A 197 2.28 -17.92 8.07
C ALA A 197 3.61 -18.35 7.40
N LEU A 198 4.67 -17.53 7.46
CA LEU A 198 5.98 -17.86 6.89
C LEU A 198 6.77 -18.83 7.78
N ASP A 199 7.08 -19.99 7.23
CA ASP A 199 8.01 -20.96 7.83
C ASP A 199 9.48 -20.49 7.71
N GLY A 200 10.17 -20.39 8.85
CA GLY A 200 11.56 -19.97 8.95
C GLY A 200 12.58 -20.94 8.35
N ASP A 201 12.29 -22.25 8.34
CA ASP A 201 13.19 -23.25 7.72
C ASP A 201 13.25 -23.05 6.21
N ASP A 202 12.13 -22.60 5.67
CA ASP A 202 11.91 -22.39 4.26
C ASP A 202 12.67 -21.14 3.79
N GLU A 203 12.72 -20.08 4.61
CA GLU A 203 13.57 -18.90 4.36
C GLU A 203 15.05 -19.27 4.29
N TYR A 204 15.52 -20.12 5.20
CA TYR A 204 16.92 -20.51 5.24
C TYR A 204 17.34 -21.28 3.99
N ARG A 205 16.54 -22.24 3.52
CA ARG A 205 16.80 -22.98 2.26
C ARG A 205 16.91 -22.02 1.07
N THR A 206 15.99 -21.07 0.96
CA THR A 206 15.97 -20.08 -0.12
C THR A 206 17.22 -19.18 -0.09
N ALA A 207 17.60 -18.70 1.09
CA ALA A 207 18.81 -17.89 1.26
C ALA A 207 20.08 -18.67 0.93
N LEU A 208 20.16 -19.95 1.31
CA LEU A 208 21.29 -20.83 1.01
C LEU A 208 21.44 -21.08 -0.49
N GLU A 209 20.33 -21.31 -1.21
CA GLU A 209 20.35 -21.42 -2.67
C GLU A 209 20.83 -20.13 -3.34
N LEU A 210 20.33 -18.98 -2.91
CA LEU A 210 20.79 -17.67 -3.40
C LEU A 210 22.28 -17.47 -3.15
N ALA A 211 22.75 -17.85 -1.97
CA ALA A 211 24.14 -17.73 -1.59
C ALA A 211 25.04 -18.61 -2.45
N ARG A 212 24.66 -19.89 -2.65
CA ARG A 212 25.36 -20.84 -3.53
C ARG A 212 25.41 -20.36 -4.98
N LYS A 213 24.32 -19.77 -5.49
CA LYS A 213 24.28 -19.16 -6.83
C LYS A 213 25.16 -17.92 -6.94
N ARG A 214 25.28 -17.13 -5.87
CA ARG A 214 26.09 -15.90 -5.86
C ARG A 214 27.59 -16.17 -5.69
N LEU A 215 27.96 -17.19 -4.91
CA LEU A 215 29.34 -17.47 -4.52
C LEU A 215 30.35 -17.58 -5.68
N PRO A 216 30.05 -18.22 -6.84
CA PRO A 216 30.96 -18.26 -7.98
C PRO A 216 31.49 -16.90 -8.41
N SER A 217 30.66 -15.84 -8.34
CA SER A 217 31.08 -14.48 -8.69
C SER A 217 32.04 -13.83 -7.70
N LEU A 218 32.27 -14.46 -6.54
CA LEU A 218 33.11 -13.95 -5.46
C LEU A 218 34.38 -14.80 -5.25
N ARG A 219 34.59 -15.86 -6.03
CA ARG A 219 35.69 -16.83 -5.81
C ARG A 219 37.10 -16.25 -5.90
N SER A 220 37.29 -15.17 -6.66
CA SER A 220 38.58 -14.49 -6.81
C SER A 220 38.96 -13.58 -5.63
N LEU A 221 38.05 -13.40 -4.67
CA LEU A 221 38.23 -12.53 -3.53
C LEU A 221 38.72 -13.31 -2.30
N SER A 222 39.28 -12.59 -1.32
CA SER A 222 39.54 -13.17 0.01
C SER A 222 38.23 -13.56 0.69
N ASP A 223 38.30 -14.48 1.66
CA ASP A 223 37.11 -14.97 2.37
C ASP A 223 36.39 -13.85 3.10
N GLU A 224 37.12 -12.98 3.79
CA GLU A 224 36.55 -11.81 4.47
C GLU A 224 35.76 -10.89 3.53
N VAL A 225 36.30 -10.65 2.32
CA VAL A 225 35.63 -9.81 1.32
C VAL A 225 34.41 -10.53 0.73
N ALA A 226 34.51 -11.83 0.46
CA ALA A 226 33.41 -12.64 -0.04
C ALA A 226 32.27 -12.70 0.98
N GLU A 227 32.57 -12.97 2.26
CA GLU A 227 31.60 -13.00 3.37
C GLU A 227 30.89 -11.65 3.53
N ARG A 228 31.64 -10.54 3.54
CA ARG A 228 31.05 -9.19 3.64
C ARG A 228 30.11 -8.89 2.47
N ARG A 229 30.52 -9.20 1.23
CA ARG A 229 29.71 -8.96 0.03
C ARG A 229 28.47 -9.84 0.00
N LEU A 230 28.59 -11.09 0.41
CA LEU A 230 27.47 -12.04 0.49
C LEU A 230 26.47 -11.65 1.58
N THR A 231 26.97 -11.22 2.74
CA THR A 231 26.17 -10.67 3.84
C THR A 231 25.34 -9.47 3.36
N GLY A 232 25.99 -8.48 2.74
CA GLY A 232 25.28 -7.32 2.21
C GLY A 232 24.28 -7.65 1.10
N PHE A 233 24.58 -8.66 0.27
CA PHE A 233 23.67 -9.15 -0.76
C PHE A 233 22.39 -9.73 -0.16
N LEU A 234 22.50 -10.61 0.84
CA LEU A 234 21.33 -11.21 1.49
C LEU A 234 20.57 -10.20 2.38
N ALA A 235 21.27 -9.30 3.06
CA ALA A 235 20.66 -8.26 3.89
C ALA A 235 19.75 -7.32 3.06
N ARG A 236 20.21 -6.87 1.88
CA ARG A 236 19.37 -6.07 0.96
C ARG A 236 18.17 -6.83 0.39
N ARG A 237 18.18 -8.17 0.50
CA ARG A 237 17.07 -9.03 0.12
C ARG A 237 16.06 -9.23 1.25
N GLY A 238 16.36 -8.73 2.47
CA GLY A 238 15.46 -8.74 3.61
C GLY A 238 15.59 -9.95 4.53
N TYR A 239 16.65 -10.75 4.41
CA TYR A 239 16.91 -11.87 5.32
C TYR A 239 17.44 -11.38 6.67
N SER A 240 17.01 -12.03 7.76
CA SER A 240 17.42 -11.66 9.12
C SER A 240 18.92 -11.87 9.35
N GLY A 241 19.52 -11.01 10.19
CA GLY A 241 20.97 -11.04 10.42
C GLY A 241 21.50 -12.40 10.90
N GLY A 242 20.77 -13.06 11.81
CA GLY A 242 21.13 -14.39 12.30
C GLY A 242 21.13 -15.46 11.21
N LEU A 243 20.11 -15.47 10.35
CA LEU A 243 20.01 -16.38 9.21
C LEU A 243 21.11 -16.11 8.19
N VAL A 244 21.36 -14.84 7.87
CA VAL A 244 22.42 -14.42 6.94
C VAL A 244 23.78 -14.91 7.43
N GLN A 245 24.12 -14.70 8.70
CA GLN A 245 25.40 -15.16 9.26
C GLN A 245 25.55 -16.68 9.18
N ARG A 246 24.49 -17.44 9.48
CA ARG A 246 24.49 -18.91 9.38
C ARG A 246 24.75 -19.35 7.92
N VAL A 247 23.99 -18.82 6.96
CA VAL A 247 24.12 -19.15 5.53
C VAL A 247 25.49 -18.80 4.97
N VAL A 248 26.00 -17.61 5.28
CA VAL A 248 27.31 -17.14 4.79
C VAL A 248 28.43 -18.05 5.29
N ARG A 249 28.45 -18.34 6.60
CA ARG A 249 29.46 -19.20 7.22
C ARG A 249 29.50 -20.59 6.58
N GLU A 250 28.34 -21.20 6.38
CA GLU A 250 28.23 -22.51 5.74
C GLU A 250 28.66 -22.49 4.28
N THR A 251 28.23 -21.47 3.53
CA THR A 251 28.49 -21.37 2.09
C THR A 251 29.97 -21.14 1.79
N VAL A 252 30.64 -20.27 2.55
CA VAL A 252 32.06 -19.95 2.34
C VAL A 252 32.96 -21.08 2.85
N ARG A 253 32.70 -21.61 4.06
CA ARG A 253 33.51 -22.72 4.61
C ARG A 253 33.30 -24.05 3.88
N GLY A 254 32.09 -24.33 3.41
CA GLY A 254 31.77 -25.57 2.70
C GLY A 254 32.27 -25.64 1.25
N SER A 255 32.65 -24.50 0.65
CA SER A 255 33.06 -24.42 -0.77
C SER A 255 34.55 -24.67 -1.01
N ARG A 256 35.39 -24.65 0.04
CA ARG A 256 36.84 -24.87 -0.07
C ARG A 256 37.24 -26.18 0.62
N PRO A 257 38.02 -27.06 -0.02
CA PRO A 257 38.48 -28.28 0.63
C PRO A 257 39.31 -27.91 1.86
N SER A 258 38.90 -28.37 3.04
CA SER A 258 39.67 -28.17 4.26
C SER A 258 41.01 -28.89 4.11
N VAL A 259 42.09 -28.15 3.92
CA VAL A 259 43.44 -28.71 3.88
C VAL A 259 43.77 -29.22 5.30
N ARG A 260 43.66 -30.54 5.51
CA ARG A 260 44.19 -31.18 6.72
C ARG A 260 45.70 -31.28 6.56
N PHE A 261 46.44 -30.42 7.25
CA PHE A 261 47.86 -30.64 7.48
C PHE A 261 48.01 -31.88 8.38
N ARG A 262 48.70 -32.90 7.87
CA ARG A 262 49.15 -34.08 8.60
C ARG A 262 50.56 -33.84 9.13
#